data_AF-A0A3B8PWF0-F1
#
_entry.id   AF-A0A3B8PWF0-F1
#
_cell.length_a   1.000
_cell.length_b   1.000
_cell.length_c   1.000
_cell.angle_alpha   90.00
_cell.angle_beta   90.00
_cell.angle_gamma   90.00
#
_symmetry.space_group_name_H-M   'P 1'
#
loop_
_entity.id
_entity.type
_entity.pdbx_description
1 polymer ?
#
loop_
_entity_poly.entity_id
_entity_poly.type
_entity_poly.pdbx_seq_one_letter_code
_entity_poly.pdbx_strand_id
1 'polypeptide(L)'
;MDRADERAVTTGAAISELHRLAAECAQDGWDGEAGSAVDPMAVAIAEDFLRALPPGISLPELALEPDGALSLDWTASQHRRFTLSIGRTNRLAYAWLDGSEVGHGVANFSGATVPSRILDGLHGIMNHACTSLRAA
;
A
#
# COMPACT_ATOMS: atom_id res chain seq x y z
N MET A 1 -27.64 6.69 9.27
CA MET A 1 -27.43 5.40 8.59
C MET A 1 -26.66 5.62 7.30
N ASP A 2 -25.35 5.42 7.20
CA ASP A 2 -24.22 5.60 8.12
C ASP A 2 -22.96 5.44 7.23
N ARG A 3 -22.58 6.49 6.50
CA ARG A 3 -21.38 6.45 5.63
C ARG A 3 -20.06 6.40 6.42
N ALA A 4 -20.11 6.62 7.74
CA ALA A 4 -18.95 6.52 8.61
C ALA A 4 -18.63 5.05 8.96
N ASP A 5 -19.64 4.18 9.00
CA ASP A 5 -19.50 2.77 9.39
C ASP A 5 -18.78 1.95 8.31
N GLU A 6 -19.13 2.15 7.03
CA GLU A 6 -18.50 1.47 5.90
C GLU A 6 -16.98 1.77 5.79
N ARG A 7 -16.54 2.94 6.23
CA ARG A 7 -15.12 3.37 6.22
C ARG A 7 -14.28 2.64 7.26
N ALA A 8 -14.81 2.50 8.48
CA ALA A 8 -14.15 1.76 9.55
C ALA A 8 -14.05 0.27 9.19
N VAL A 9 -15.07 -0.25 8.51
CA VAL A 9 -15.09 -1.64 8.02
C VAL A 9 -14.00 -1.87 6.97
N THR A 10 -13.80 -0.94 6.04
CA THR A 10 -12.78 -1.10 4.98
C THR A 10 -11.35 -0.98 5.51
N THR A 11 -11.00 0.07 6.27
CA THR A 11 -9.66 0.19 6.87
C THR A 11 -9.39 -0.92 7.90
N GLY A 12 -10.40 -1.27 8.71
CA GLY A 12 -10.31 -2.38 9.66
C GLY A 12 -10.07 -3.72 8.98
N ALA A 13 -10.69 -3.97 7.81
CA ALA A 13 -10.46 -5.18 7.03
C ALA A 13 -9.02 -5.24 6.48
N ALA A 14 -8.48 -4.14 5.96
CA ALA A 14 -7.09 -4.08 5.49
C ALA A 14 -6.08 -4.30 6.63
N ILE A 15 -6.33 -3.73 7.81
CA ILE A 15 -5.47 -3.96 8.99
C ILE A 15 -5.56 -5.42 9.46
N SER A 16 -6.76 -6.02 9.42
CA SER A 16 -6.94 -7.42 9.77
C SER A 16 -6.19 -8.35 8.82
N GLU A 17 -6.23 -8.05 7.51
CA GLU A 17 -5.47 -8.78 6.49
C GLU A 17 -3.95 -8.63 6.69
N LEU A 18 -3.49 -7.41 7.00
CA LEU A 18 -2.09 -7.15 7.35
C LEU A 18 -1.64 -7.99 8.54
N HIS A 19 -2.40 -8.02 9.63
CA HIS A 19 -2.07 -8.82 10.81
C HIS A 19 -2.10 -10.32 10.51
N ARG A 20 -3.02 -10.75 9.64
CA ARG A 20 -3.09 -12.14 9.19
C ARG A 20 -1.85 -12.53 8.38
N LEU A 21 -1.49 -11.76 7.35
CA LEU A 21 -0.27 -11.96 6.57
C LEU A 21 0.97 -11.96 7.46
N ALA A 22 1.03 -11.03 8.40
CA ALA A 22 2.15 -10.95 9.34
C ALA A 22 2.23 -12.18 10.25
N ALA A 23 1.10 -12.72 10.70
CA ALA A 23 1.06 -13.95 11.50
C ALA A 23 1.44 -15.19 10.68
N GLU A 24 1.01 -15.27 9.41
CA GLU A 24 1.36 -16.36 8.50
C GLU A 24 2.86 -16.36 8.16
N CYS A 25 3.48 -15.17 8.08
CA CYS A 25 4.89 -15.00 7.75
C CYS A 25 5.77 -14.62 8.96
N ALA A 26 5.30 -14.94 10.17
CA ALA A 26 6.01 -14.66 11.42
C ALA A 26 7.22 -15.59 11.66
N GLN A 27 7.38 -16.62 10.83
CA GLN A 27 8.48 -17.59 10.90
C GLN A 27 9.34 -17.50 9.63
N ASP A 28 10.66 -17.54 9.80
CA ASP A 28 11.58 -17.64 8.67
C ASP A 28 11.29 -18.90 7.84
N GLY A 29 11.41 -18.79 6.52
CA GLY A 29 11.11 -19.90 5.61
C GLY A 29 9.63 -20.09 5.29
N TRP A 30 8.80 -19.06 5.51
CA TRP A 30 7.35 -19.12 5.23
C TRP A 30 7.02 -19.44 3.76
N ASP A 31 7.88 -19.05 2.83
CA ASP A 31 7.73 -19.34 1.39
C ASP A 31 8.44 -20.64 0.95
N GLY A 32 8.99 -21.42 1.89
CA GLY A 32 9.80 -22.61 1.59
C GLY A 32 11.20 -22.32 1.02
N GLU A 33 11.50 -21.06 0.71
CA GLU A 33 12.83 -20.49 0.45
C GLU A 33 13.30 -19.68 1.67
N ALA A 34 14.57 -19.22 1.70
CA ALA A 34 15.17 -18.43 2.80
C ALA A 34 14.57 -17.01 2.99
N GLY A 35 13.25 -16.85 2.80
CA GLY A 35 12.52 -15.63 3.08
C GLY A 35 12.58 -15.29 4.56
N SER A 36 12.91 -14.04 4.85
CA SER A 36 12.96 -13.54 6.23
C SER A 36 11.56 -13.42 6.81
N ALA A 37 11.45 -13.69 8.11
CA ALA A 37 10.24 -13.35 8.86
C ALA A 37 9.87 -11.87 8.63
N VAL A 38 8.57 -11.59 8.57
CA VAL A 38 8.07 -10.22 8.45
C VAL A 38 8.64 -9.34 9.56
N ASP A 39 9.09 -8.14 9.22
CA ASP A 39 9.59 -7.24 10.24
C ASP A 39 8.42 -6.58 11.00
N PRO A 40 8.36 -6.69 12.34
CA PRO A 40 7.26 -6.11 13.12
C PRO A 40 7.21 -4.58 13.01
N MET A 41 8.35 -3.92 12.71
CA MET A 41 8.37 -2.49 12.46
C MET A 41 7.69 -2.16 11.13
N ALA A 42 7.91 -2.97 10.09
CA ALA A 42 7.23 -2.80 8.81
C ALA A 42 5.71 -2.93 8.97
N VAL A 43 5.24 -3.90 9.77
CA VAL A 43 3.81 -4.07 10.10
C VAL A 43 3.25 -2.84 10.80
N ALA A 44 3.95 -2.33 11.83
CA ALA A 44 3.52 -1.15 12.56
C ALA A 44 3.45 0.09 11.66
N ILE A 45 4.43 0.29 10.78
CA ILE A 45 4.46 1.39 9.82
C ILE A 45 3.33 1.27 8.80
N ALA A 46 3.08 0.06 8.27
CA ALA A 46 2.00 -0.20 7.33
C ALA A 46 0.62 0.02 7.95
N GLU A 47 0.41 -0.42 9.19
CA GLU A 47 -0.82 -0.18 9.94
C GLU A 47 -1.08 1.33 10.13
N ASP A 48 -0.04 2.08 10.54
CA ASP A 48 -0.16 3.52 10.70
C ASP A 48 -0.45 4.22 9.36
N PHE A 49 0.20 3.78 8.29
CA PHE A 49 -0.04 4.28 6.94
C PHE A 49 -1.50 4.05 6.50
N LEU A 50 -2.04 2.83 6.71
CA LEU A 50 -3.43 2.51 6.39
C LEU A 50 -4.43 3.35 7.20
N ARG A 51 -4.10 3.68 8.45
CA ARG A 51 -4.90 4.58 9.29
C ARG A 51 -4.82 6.04 8.85
N ALA A 52 -3.67 6.45 8.31
CA ALA A 52 -3.43 7.81 7.83
C ALA A 52 -3.96 8.07 6.40
N LEU A 53 -4.42 7.03 5.68
CA LEU A 53 -4.96 7.18 4.32
C LEU A 53 -6.24 8.05 4.31
N PRO A 54 -6.32 9.03 3.40
CA PRO A 54 -7.50 9.87 3.27
C PRO A 54 -8.70 9.11 2.69
N PRO A 55 -9.94 9.53 2.99
CA PRO A 55 -11.13 8.95 2.40
C PRO A 55 -11.16 9.12 0.88
N GLY A 56 -11.56 8.08 0.16
CA GLY A 56 -11.68 8.08 -1.30
C GLY A 56 -10.52 7.40 -2.03
N ILE A 57 -9.48 6.99 -1.31
CA ILE A 57 -8.43 6.11 -1.83
C ILE A 57 -8.85 4.65 -1.61
N SER A 58 -8.71 3.83 -2.65
CA SER A 58 -8.98 2.39 -2.58
C SER A 58 -7.96 1.73 -1.68
N LEU A 59 -8.34 0.61 -1.08
CA LEU A 59 -7.37 -0.17 -0.32
C LEU A 59 -6.30 -0.74 -1.26
N PRO A 60 -5.03 -0.75 -0.81
CA PRO A 60 -3.99 -1.49 -1.49
C PRO A 60 -4.18 -2.99 -1.31
N GLU A 61 -3.63 -3.75 -2.25
CA GLU A 61 -3.29 -5.16 -2.06
C GLU A 61 -2.00 -5.25 -1.24
N LEU A 62 -2.03 -6.09 -0.19
CA LEU A 62 -0.91 -6.31 0.71
C LEU A 62 -0.11 -7.51 0.23
N ALA A 63 1.21 -7.35 0.12
CA ALA A 63 2.13 -8.42 -0.23
C ALA A 63 3.38 -8.35 0.67
N LEU A 64 3.94 -9.51 0.99
CA LEU A 64 5.23 -9.58 1.68
C LEU A 64 6.36 -9.81 0.69
N GLU A 65 7.40 -9.02 0.83
CA GLU A 65 8.63 -9.18 0.06
C GLU A 65 9.54 -10.20 0.76
N PRO A 66 10.38 -10.94 0.00
CA PRO A 66 11.25 -11.97 0.57
C PRO A 66 12.30 -11.42 1.56
N ASP A 67 12.59 -10.11 1.52
CA ASP A 67 13.47 -9.44 2.49
C ASP A 67 12.78 -9.10 3.83
N GLY A 68 11.48 -9.39 3.96
CA GLY A 68 10.67 -9.09 5.14
C GLY A 68 10.04 -7.68 5.12
N ALA A 69 10.14 -6.96 4.00
CA ALA A 69 9.39 -5.73 3.74
C ALA A 69 7.94 -6.02 3.34
N LEU A 70 7.07 -5.03 3.55
CA LEU A 70 5.68 -5.06 3.14
C LEU A 70 5.45 -4.17 1.93
N SER A 71 4.91 -4.75 0.88
CA SER A 71 4.49 -4.05 -0.34
C SER A 71 2.99 -3.81 -0.31
N LEU A 72 2.62 -2.56 -0.57
CA LEU A 72 1.25 -2.10 -0.74
C LEU A 72 1.07 -1.71 -2.20
N ASP A 73 0.10 -2.31 -2.86
CA ASP A 73 -0.10 -2.13 -4.28
C ASP A 73 -1.50 -1.64 -4.64
N TRP A 74 -1.57 -0.55 -5.39
CA TRP A 74 -2.79 -0.01 -5.94
C TRP A 74 -2.80 -0.22 -7.45
N THR A 75 -3.53 -1.23 -7.90
CA THR A 75 -3.76 -1.46 -9.33
C THR A 75 -5.07 -0.82 -9.76
N ALA A 76 -5.00 0.24 -10.56
CA ALA A 76 -6.18 0.87 -11.16
C ALA A 76 -6.51 0.26 -12.54
N SER A 77 -5.51 -0.19 -13.29
CA SER A 77 -5.64 -0.85 -14.60
C SER A 77 -4.35 -1.59 -14.96
N GLN A 78 -4.36 -2.39 -16.03
CA GLN A 78 -3.18 -3.15 -16.49
C GLN A 78 -1.93 -2.30 -16.82
N HIS A 79 -2.09 -1.01 -17.08
CA HIS A 79 -0.99 -0.06 -17.31
C HIS A 79 -0.90 1.02 -16.23
N ARG A 80 -1.63 0.88 -15.12
CA ARG A 80 -1.74 1.90 -14.08
C ARG A 80 -1.65 1.29 -12.70
N ARG A 81 -0.50 1.47 -12.07
CA ARG A 81 -0.14 0.82 -10.81
C ARG A 81 0.68 1.75 -9.94
N PHE A 82 0.38 1.79 -8.65
CA PHE A 82 1.22 2.42 -7.65
C PHE A 82 1.65 1.34 -6.66
N THR A 83 2.95 1.21 -6.41
CA THR A 83 3.49 0.23 -5.47
C THR A 83 4.29 0.98 -4.42
N LEU A 84 4.10 0.63 -3.15
CA LEU A 84 4.77 1.22 -2.00
C LEU A 84 5.38 0.10 -1.16
N SER A 85 6.70 0.06 -1.07
CA SER A 85 7.44 -0.86 -0.22
C SER A 85 7.79 -0.19 1.12
N ILE A 86 7.47 -0.90 2.20
CA ILE A 86 7.66 -0.51 3.60
C ILE A 86 8.61 -1.52 4.24
N GLY A 87 9.83 -1.08 4.51
CA GLY A 87 10.82 -1.89 5.22
C GLY A 87 10.85 -1.59 6.72
N ARG A 88 11.99 -1.92 7.34
CA ARG A 88 12.26 -1.72 8.78
C ARG A 88 12.44 -0.27 9.21
N THR A 89 12.41 0.66 8.25
CA THR A 89 12.69 2.08 8.50
C THR A 89 11.49 2.92 8.08
N ASN A 90 11.36 4.11 8.65
CA ASN A 90 10.38 5.12 8.25
C ASN A 90 10.56 5.68 6.82
N ARG A 91 11.37 5.04 5.98
CA ARG A 91 11.53 5.37 4.56
C ARG A 91 10.64 4.43 3.75
N LEU A 92 9.61 5.00 3.16
CA LEU A 92 8.72 4.31 2.24
C LEU A 92 9.26 4.49 0.82
N ALA A 93 9.68 3.40 0.19
CA ALA A 93 10.00 3.41 -1.22
C ALA A 93 8.70 3.28 -2.00
N TYR A 94 8.50 4.08 -3.04
CA TYR A 94 7.35 3.95 -3.91
C TYR A 94 7.75 4.03 -5.36
N ALA A 95 6.97 3.35 -6.18
CA ALA A 95 7.04 3.40 -7.63
C ALA A 95 5.64 3.55 -8.18
N TRP A 96 5.54 4.17 -9.34
CA TRP A 96 4.28 4.33 -10.02
C TRP A 96 4.45 4.15 -11.52
N LEU A 97 3.41 3.64 -12.14
CA LEU A 97 3.26 3.44 -13.57
C LEU A 97 1.94 4.08 -13.98
N ASP A 98 1.98 5.01 -14.93
CA ASP A 98 0.82 5.55 -15.64
C ASP A 98 1.04 5.45 -17.16
N GLY A 99 0.55 4.36 -17.76
CA GLY A 99 0.74 4.10 -19.18
C GLY A 99 2.21 3.87 -19.54
N SER A 100 2.84 4.87 -20.16
CA SER A 100 4.27 4.87 -20.51
C SER A 100 5.13 5.65 -19.52
N GLU A 101 4.50 6.38 -18.59
CA GLU A 101 5.21 7.13 -17.56
C GLU A 101 5.47 6.22 -16.37
N VAL A 102 6.73 6.16 -15.95
CA VAL A 102 7.17 5.39 -14.80
C VAL A 102 8.04 6.29 -13.93
N GLY A 103 7.85 6.20 -12.62
CA GLY A 103 8.67 6.91 -11.67
C GLY A 103 8.85 6.11 -10.38
N HIS A 104 9.83 6.52 -9.60
CA HIS A 104 10.07 5.99 -8.28
C HIS A 104 10.62 7.08 -7.35
N GLY A 105 10.52 6.85 -6.05
CA GLY A 105 11.05 7.75 -5.05
C GLY A 105 11.02 7.16 -3.66
N VAL A 106 11.63 7.85 -2.70
CA VAL A 106 11.66 7.43 -1.30
C VAL A 106 11.18 8.53 -0.39
N ALA A 107 10.10 8.31 0.35
CA ALA A 107 9.50 9.27 1.28
C ALA A 107 9.72 8.89 2.73
N ASN A 108 9.97 9.91 3.56
CA ASN A 108 9.95 9.73 5.00
C ASN A 108 8.51 9.82 5.49
N PHE A 109 8.10 8.84 6.29
CA PHE A 109 6.81 8.78 6.92
C PHE A 109 6.94 8.88 8.43
N SER A 110 6.26 9.86 9.00
CA SER A 110 6.40 10.18 10.43
C SER A 110 5.46 9.36 11.32
N GLY A 111 4.60 8.50 10.74
CA GLY A 111 3.61 7.74 11.50
C GLY A 111 2.39 8.56 11.93
N ALA A 112 1.98 9.54 11.12
CA ALA A 112 0.83 10.40 11.46
C ALA A 112 0.12 10.96 10.23
N THR A 113 0.85 11.21 9.15
CA THR A 113 0.30 11.79 7.93
C THR A 113 1.03 11.25 6.73
N VAL A 114 0.29 10.79 5.72
CA VAL A 114 0.85 10.30 4.47
C VAL A 114 1.56 11.46 3.76
N PRO A 115 2.81 11.28 3.29
CA PRO A 115 3.54 12.33 2.60
C PRO A 115 2.78 12.80 1.35
N SER A 116 2.67 14.11 1.14
CA SER A 116 1.89 14.70 0.04
C SER A 116 2.26 14.14 -1.34
N ARG A 117 3.55 13.90 -1.58
CA ARG A 117 4.09 13.21 -2.77
C ARG A 117 3.51 11.82 -3.04
N ILE A 118 3.21 11.03 -2.01
CA ILE A 118 2.60 9.71 -2.16
C ILE A 118 1.10 9.88 -2.45
N LEU A 119 0.44 10.78 -1.73
CA LEU A 119 -0.97 11.11 -1.99
C LEU A 119 -1.18 11.65 -3.40
N ASP A 120 -0.32 12.54 -3.87
CA ASP A 120 -0.37 13.11 -5.21
C ASP A 120 -0.22 12.03 -6.29
N GLY A 121 0.71 11.09 -6.11
CA GLY A 121 0.87 9.94 -7.00
C GLY A 121 -0.34 9.00 -7.01
N LEU A 122 -0.89 8.69 -5.83
CA LEU A 122 -2.11 7.89 -5.70
C LEU A 122 -3.30 8.59 -6.34
N HIS A 123 -3.49 9.88 -6.08
CA HIS A 123 -4.55 10.68 -6.69
C HIS A 123 -4.39 10.78 -8.21
N GLY A 124 -3.16 10.92 -8.73
CA GLY A 124 -2.89 10.88 -10.17
C GLY A 124 -3.39 9.59 -10.79
N ILE A 125 -2.92 8.44 -10.30
CA ILE A 125 -3.29 7.13 -10.84
C ILE A 125 -4.80 6.84 -10.71
N MET A 126 -5.39 7.18 -9.57
CA MET A 126 -6.78 6.89 -9.28
C MET A 126 -7.77 7.84 -9.95
N ASN A 127 -7.46 9.13 -10.03
CA ASN A 127 -8.38 10.14 -10.58
C ASN A 127 -8.47 10.06 -12.12
N HIS A 128 -7.42 9.56 -12.79
CA HIS A 128 -7.46 9.31 -14.22
C HIS A 128 -8.22 8.04 -14.62
N ALA A 129 -8.65 7.20 -13.66
CA ALA A 129 -9.52 6.05 -13.93
C ALA A 129 -10.90 6.46 -14.46
N CYS A 130 -11.32 7.72 -14.30
CA CYS A 130 -12.58 8.24 -14.84
C CYS A 130 -12.48 8.73 -16.30
N THR A 131 -11.30 8.75 -16.92
CA THR A 131 -11.14 9.22 -18.33
C THR A 131 -10.83 8.08 -19.30
N SER A 132 -11.53 6.95 -19.16
CA SER A 132 -11.54 5.90 -20.18
C SER A 132 -12.98 5.47 -20.48
N LEU A 133 -13.81 6.45 -20.82
CA LEU A 133 -15.03 6.21 -21.57
C LEU A 133 -15.18 7.28 -22.65
N ARG A 134 -14.42 7.15 -23.75
CA ARG A 134 -14.91 7.39 -25.12
C ARG A 134 -13.81 7.31 -26.17
N ALA A 135 -14.22 6.69 -27.29
CA ALA A 135 -13.74 6.75 -28.67
C ALA A 135 -13.08 5.44 -29.11
N ALA A 136 -13.53 4.74 -30.14
CA ALA A 136 -14.71 4.83 -31.00
C ALA A 136 -14.88 3.44 -31.66
#